data_AF-A0A3A5V4V5-F1
#
_entry.id   AF-A0A3A5V4V5-F1
#
_cell.length_a   1.000
_cell.length_b   1.000
_cell.length_c   1.000
_cell.angle_alpha   90.00
_cell.angle_beta   90.00
_cell.angle_gamma   90.00
#
_symmetry.space_group_name_H-M   'P 1'
#
loop_
_entity.id
_entity.type
_entity.pdbx_description
1 polymer ?
#
loop_
_entity_poly.entity_id
_entity_poly.type
_entity_poly.pdbx_seq_one_letter_code
_entity_poly.pdbx_strand_id
1 'polypeptide(L)'
;MAKSAEMIWLDAMEANEQGDREVALALAEEVVSLDEGHADAWFGIAQWTLPIDSRGKQMMPDMIQSSKTLAAIRKTVELDPQNEHAWKIGGEIMVGHLGMLEHGLEWWEGRKEAAPTDVLPYFEQVSILIRLGYFEEAGEFLDALDRIIESQPSKTLESRASRLRVIYEEQWSMEQELSFEPQNSKDDSWGLIDRMRKKKPITETYFLLMFVMPIVFLLGSAAMMLISSTLIVMLLIIIMYFGIARLSRRLLLKLNRPESFLNRAIDVECSSGKVCVPDEIRRSKLYSHVIKNRTPSFQERLGVIEQSGEPLPMKWSLDVPEV
;
A
#
# COMPACT_ATOMS: atom_id res chain seq x y z
N MET A 1 41.41 -15.26 -22.59
CA MET A 1 41.07 -15.78 -21.26
C MET A 1 39.68 -15.24 -20.95
N ALA A 2 38.68 -16.09 -20.75
CA ALA A 2 37.37 -15.62 -20.34
C ALA A 2 37.52 -14.90 -18.99
N LYS A 3 36.98 -13.68 -18.87
CA LYS A 3 36.94 -13.00 -17.57
C LYS A 3 36.10 -13.86 -16.63
N SER A 4 36.53 -14.03 -15.38
CA SER A 4 35.73 -14.70 -14.35
C SER A 4 34.49 -13.85 -14.03
N ALA A 5 33.39 -14.49 -13.63
CA ALA A 5 32.16 -13.80 -13.23
C ALA A 5 32.43 -12.70 -12.20
N GLU A 6 33.26 -12.97 -11.19
CA GLU A 6 33.73 -11.98 -10.19
C GLU A 6 34.39 -10.74 -10.79
N MET A 7 35.17 -10.89 -11.86
CA MET A 7 35.85 -9.74 -12.48
C MET A 7 34.84 -8.88 -13.27
N ILE A 8 33.87 -9.53 -13.92
CA ILE A 8 32.78 -8.83 -14.61
C ILE A 8 31.88 -8.12 -13.59
N TRP A 9 31.67 -8.73 -12.42
CA TRP A 9 30.92 -8.10 -11.33
C TRP A 9 31.61 -6.85 -10.78
N LEU A 10 32.93 -6.89 -10.60
CA LEU A 10 33.71 -5.70 -10.22
C LEU A 10 33.58 -4.58 -11.27
N ASP A 11 33.68 -4.94 -12.57
CA ASP A 11 33.48 -3.99 -13.67
C ASP A 11 32.04 -3.40 -13.64
N ALA A 12 31.02 -4.20 -13.29
CA ALA A 12 29.63 -3.76 -13.16
C ALA A 12 29.45 -2.76 -12.01
N MET A 13 30.06 -3.03 -10.85
CA MET A 13 30.03 -2.11 -9.71
C MET A 13 30.72 -0.79 -10.04
N GLU A 14 31.88 -0.83 -10.70
CA GLU A 14 32.59 0.37 -11.13
C GLU A 14 31.76 1.20 -12.13
N ALA A 15 31.12 0.56 -13.10
CA ALA A 15 30.22 1.23 -14.04
C ALA A 15 29.05 1.94 -13.32
N ASN A 16 28.45 1.28 -12.32
CA ASN A 16 27.39 1.88 -11.51
C ASN A 16 27.89 3.08 -10.68
N GLU A 17 29.08 3.01 -10.10
CA GLU A 17 29.70 4.12 -9.36
C GLU A 17 29.98 5.33 -10.27
N GLN A 18 30.33 5.08 -11.53
CA GLN A 18 30.52 6.12 -12.55
C GLN A 18 29.19 6.69 -13.08
N GLY A 19 28.05 6.11 -12.69
CA GLY A 19 26.72 6.51 -13.10
C GLY A 19 26.25 5.88 -14.41
N ASP A 20 27.03 4.96 -14.99
CA ASP A 20 26.67 4.22 -16.21
C ASP A 20 25.90 2.94 -15.85
N ARG A 21 24.64 3.15 -15.47
CA ARG A 21 23.74 2.10 -14.99
C ARG A 21 23.30 1.14 -16.08
N GLU A 22 23.25 1.58 -17.34
CA GLU A 22 22.95 0.69 -18.47
C GLU A 22 24.07 -0.33 -18.67
N VAL A 23 25.32 0.12 -18.61
CA VAL A 23 26.48 -0.78 -18.66
C VAL A 23 26.53 -1.68 -17.43
N ALA A 24 26.29 -1.14 -16.23
CA ALA A 24 26.24 -1.94 -15.01
C ALA A 24 25.20 -3.06 -15.10
N LEU A 25 23.99 -2.75 -15.57
CA LEU A 25 22.92 -3.72 -15.78
C LEU A 25 23.31 -4.81 -16.78
N ALA A 26 23.88 -4.44 -17.93
CA ALA A 26 24.31 -5.41 -18.94
C ALA A 26 25.42 -6.34 -18.41
N LEU A 27 26.37 -5.81 -17.65
CA LEU A 27 27.43 -6.59 -17.03
C LEU A 27 26.88 -7.52 -15.93
N ALA A 28 25.91 -7.07 -15.12
CA ALA A 28 25.26 -7.96 -14.15
C ALA A 28 24.44 -9.08 -14.81
N GLU A 29 23.74 -8.80 -15.92
CA GLU A 29 23.08 -9.82 -16.73
C GLU A 29 24.09 -10.84 -17.30
N GLU A 30 25.28 -10.39 -17.71
CA GLU A 30 26.37 -11.28 -18.11
C GLU A 30 26.87 -12.14 -16.94
N VAL A 31 27.04 -11.56 -15.75
CA VAL A 31 27.45 -12.30 -14.54
C VAL A 31 26.47 -13.43 -14.23
N VAL A 32 25.17 -13.14 -14.16
CA VAL A 32 24.18 -14.19 -13.82
C VAL A 32 24.02 -15.25 -14.91
N SER A 33 24.37 -14.92 -16.17
CA SER A 33 24.41 -15.90 -17.26
C SER A 33 25.59 -16.87 -17.16
N LEU A 34 26.68 -16.44 -16.52
CA LEU A 34 27.88 -17.26 -16.28
C LEU A 34 27.80 -18.00 -14.94
N ASP A 35 27.20 -17.37 -13.94
CA ASP A 35 27.00 -17.89 -12.59
C ASP A 35 25.61 -17.50 -12.07
N GLU A 36 24.64 -18.41 -12.27
CA GLU A 36 23.27 -18.21 -11.80
C GLU A 36 23.17 -18.10 -10.26
N GLY A 37 24.20 -18.53 -9.53
CA GLY A 37 24.26 -18.50 -8.06
C GLY A 37 24.72 -17.16 -7.48
N HIS A 38 25.03 -16.17 -8.31
CA HIS A 38 25.57 -14.89 -7.86
C HIS A 38 24.47 -13.95 -7.32
N ALA A 39 24.15 -14.06 -6.02
CA ALA A 39 23.08 -13.31 -5.36
C ALA A 39 23.19 -11.79 -5.53
N ASP A 40 24.39 -11.23 -5.40
CA ASP A 40 24.63 -9.78 -5.52
C ASP A 40 24.38 -9.26 -6.94
N ALA A 41 24.66 -10.06 -7.96
CA ALA A 41 24.41 -9.68 -9.35
C ALA A 41 22.92 -9.69 -9.67
N TRP A 42 22.17 -10.69 -9.17
CA TRP A 42 20.70 -10.66 -9.21
C TRP A 42 20.14 -9.44 -8.50
N PHE A 43 20.68 -9.10 -7.34
CA PHE A 43 20.25 -7.91 -6.60
C PHE A 43 20.60 -6.63 -7.35
N GLY A 44 21.78 -6.57 -7.97
CA GLY A 44 22.22 -5.51 -8.86
C GLY A 44 21.26 -5.31 -10.04
N ILE A 45 20.86 -6.39 -10.73
CA ILE A 45 19.86 -6.34 -11.81
C ILE A 45 18.54 -5.75 -11.30
N ALA A 46 18.06 -6.25 -10.15
CA ALA A 46 16.81 -5.80 -9.56
C ALA A 46 16.82 -4.31 -9.25
N GLN A 47 17.87 -3.86 -8.54
CA GLN A 47 18.08 -2.47 -8.25
C GLN A 47 18.20 -1.70 -9.55
N TRP A 48 19.15 -2.04 -10.40
CA TRP A 48 19.52 -1.26 -11.59
C TRP A 48 18.46 -1.18 -12.68
N THR A 49 17.46 -2.05 -12.66
CA THR A 49 16.28 -1.95 -13.52
C THR A 49 15.33 -0.80 -13.13
N LEU A 50 15.24 -0.47 -11.83
CA LEU A 50 14.32 0.56 -11.35
C LEU A 50 14.72 1.96 -11.84
N PRO A 51 13.78 2.87 -12.13
CA PRO A 51 14.15 4.21 -12.56
C PRO A 51 14.85 5.02 -11.44
N ILE A 52 15.69 5.97 -11.82
CA ILE A 52 16.28 6.96 -10.90
C ILE A 52 15.34 8.15 -10.78
N ASP A 53 15.24 8.69 -9.57
CA ASP A 53 14.58 9.96 -9.32
C ASP A 53 15.21 11.09 -10.15
N SER A 54 14.38 11.86 -10.84
CA SER A 54 14.84 12.95 -11.69
C SER A 54 14.40 14.29 -11.12
N ARG A 55 15.37 15.17 -10.82
CA ARG A 55 15.12 16.57 -10.41
C ARG A 55 14.09 16.73 -9.29
N GLY A 56 14.17 15.89 -8.26
CA GLY A 56 13.27 15.92 -7.10
C GLY A 56 11.88 15.32 -7.35
N LYS A 57 11.66 14.69 -8.50
CA LYS A 57 10.46 13.90 -8.79
C LYS A 57 10.81 12.42 -8.69
N GLN A 58 10.11 11.72 -7.81
CA GLN A 58 10.18 10.27 -7.74
C GLN A 58 9.70 9.67 -9.06
N MET A 59 10.58 8.90 -9.71
CA MET A 59 10.20 8.17 -10.91
C MET A 59 9.69 6.80 -10.49
N MET A 60 8.48 6.46 -10.92
CA MET A 60 7.90 5.15 -10.64
C MET A 60 8.20 4.22 -11.81
N PRO A 61 8.51 2.94 -11.57
CA PRO A 61 8.70 1.96 -12.63
C PRO A 61 7.43 1.79 -13.47
N ASP A 62 7.61 1.30 -14.69
CA ASP A 62 6.54 0.70 -15.51
C ASP A 62 6.35 -0.79 -15.16
N MET A 63 5.35 -1.44 -15.77
CA MET A 63 5.04 -2.85 -15.49
C MET A 63 6.19 -3.79 -15.87
N ILE A 64 6.94 -3.50 -16.94
CA ILE A 64 8.04 -4.34 -17.41
C ILE A 64 9.21 -4.26 -16.42
N GLN A 65 9.57 -3.04 -16.00
CA GLN A 65 10.58 -2.80 -14.98
C GLN A 65 10.21 -3.47 -13.67
N SER A 66 8.97 -3.28 -13.20
CA SER A 66 8.48 -3.95 -11.99
C SER A 66 8.54 -5.48 -12.10
N SER A 67 8.16 -6.06 -13.26
CA SER A 67 8.22 -7.50 -13.47
C SER A 67 9.65 -8.04 -13.49
N LYS A 68 10.58 -7.35 -14.17
CA LYS A 68 12.00 -7.71 -14.22
C LYS A 68 12.64 -7.61 -12.83
N THR A 69 12.40 -6.52 -12.11
CA THR A 69 12.87 -6.34 -10.73
C THR A 69 12.33 -7.45 -9.85
N LEU A 70 11.04 -7.78 -9.92
CA LEU A 70 10.47 -8.84 -9.09
C LEU A 70 11.08 -10.22 -9.39
N ALA A 71 11.33 -10.54 -10.67
CA ALA A 71 11.98 -11.79 -11.04
C ALA A 71 13.41 -11.89 -10.49
N ALA A 72 14.19 -10.82 -10.61
CA ALA A 72 15.55 -10.75 -10.08
C ALA A 72 15.57 -10.79 -8.54
N ILE A 73 14.67 -10.09 -7.86
CA ILE A 73 14.54 -10.12 -6.40
C ILE A 73 14.18 -11.50 -5.88
N ARG A 74 13.28 -12.23 -6.56
CA ARG A 74 12.97 -13.63 -6.20
C ARG A 74 14.22 -14.49 -6.22
N LYS A 75 15.07 -14.35 -7.25
CA LYS A 75 16.37 -15.03 -7.31
C LYS A 75 17.32 -14.59 -6.20
N THR A 76 17.38 -13.30 -5.89
CA THR A 76 18.17 -12.80 -4.77
C THR A 76 17.77 -13.44 -3.44
N VAL A 77 16.47 -13.48 -3.10
CA VAL A 77 16.04 -14.05 -1.81
C VAL A 77 16.13 -15.57 -1.78
N GLU A 78 16.04 -16.26 -2.93
CA GLU A 78 16.31 -17.70 -3.03
C GLU A 78 17.77 -18.03 -2.70
N LEU A 79 18.71 -17.18 -3.13
CA LEU A 79 20.16 -17.38 -2.95
C LEU A 79 20.69 -16.80 -1.63
N ASP A 80 20.16 -15.65 -1.20
CA ASP A 80 20.47 -14.99 0.06
C ASP A 80 19.16 -14.57 0.78
N PRO A 81 18.54 -15.51 1.53
CA PRO A 81 17.32 -15.23 2.29
C PRO A 81 17.49 -14.17 3.39
N GLN A 82 18.72 -13.86 3.80
CA GLN A 82 18.98 -12.88 4.85
C GLN A 82 19.02 -11.44 4.33
N ASN A 83 19.02 -11.24 3.01
CA ASN A 83 19.05 -9.92 2.39
C ASN A 83 17.75 -9.12 2.65
N GLU A 84 17.74 -8.34 3.73
CA GLU A 84 16.61 -7.51 4.14
C GLU A 84 16.17 -6.52 3.05
N HIS A 85 17.13 -5.98 2.28
CA HIS A 85 16.81 -5.03 1.22
C HIS A 85 16.06 -5.69 0.06
N ALA A 86 16.42 -6.94 -0.30
CA ALA A 86 15.72 -7.68 -1.33
C ALA A 86 14.26 -7.94 -0.94
N TRP A 87 14.00 -8.36 0.30
CA TRP A 87 12.64 -8.53 0.82
C TRP A 87 11.82 -7.24 0.76
N LYS A 88 12.42 -6.11 1.17
CA LYS A 88 11.77 -4.79 1.14
C LYS A 88 11.41 -4.36 -0.28
N ILE A 89 12.35 -4.44 -1.22
CA ILE A 89 12.11 -4.07 -2.63
C ILE A 89 11.05 -5.00 -3.25
N GLY A 90 11.14 -6.31 -3.01
CA GLY A 90 10.17 -7.27 -3.51
C GLY A 90 8.75 -6.98 -3.01
N GLY A 91 8.61 -6.70 -1.71
CA GLY A 91 7.33 -6.35 -1.10
C GLY A 91 6.76 -5.04 -1.64
N GLU A 92 7.59 -3.99 -1.76
CA GLU A 92 7.19 -2.70 -2.34
C GLU A 92 6.70 -2.86 -3.79
N ILE A 93 7.45 -3.58 -4.62
CA ILE A 93 7.08 -3.81 -6.02
C ILE A 93 5.80 -4.64 -6.11
N MET A 94 5.68 -5.71 -5.34
CA MET A 94 4.54 -6.61 -5.40
C MET A 94 3.24 -5.93 -4.92
N VAL A 95 3.30 -5.27 -3.75
CA VAL A 95 2.13 -4.67 -3.08
C VAL A 95 1.83 -3.26 -3.58
N GLY A 96 2.85 -2.42 -3.73
CA GLY A 96 2.73 -1.00 -4.07
C GLY A 96 2.70 -0.71 -5.57
N HIS A 97 3.48 -1.46 -6.36
CA HIS A 97 3.56 -1.24 -7.81
C HIS A 97 2.66 -2.17 -8.61
N LEU A 98 2.55 -3.45 -8.25
CA LEU A 98 1.79 -4.43 -9.04
C LEU A 98 0.40 -4.74 -8.46
N GLY A 99 0.13 -4.36 -7.21
CA GLY A 99 -1.15 -4.62 -6.55
C GLY A 99 -1.43 -6.10 -6.28
N MET A 100 -0.40 -6.94 -6.26
CA MET A 100 -0.48 -8.38 -6.02
C MET A 100 -0.52 -8.65 -4.51
N LEU A 101 -1.64 -8.33 -3.86
CA LEU A 101 -1.75 -8.32 -2.41
C LEU A 101 -1.68 -9.72 -1.78
N GLU A 102 -2.36 -10.71 -2.36
CA GLU A 102 -2.32 -12.11 -1.95
C GLU A 102 -0.90 -12.69 -2.00
N HIS A 103 -0.22 -12.50 -3.13
CA HIS A 103 1.19 -12.89 -3.25
C HIS A 103 2.08 -12.08 -2.28
N GLY A 104 1.67 -10.86 -1.94
CA GLY A 104 2.35 -10.05 -0.92
C GLY A 104 2.27 -10.68 0.46
N LEU A 105 1.14 -11.34 0.81
CA LEU A 105 1.03 -12.10 2.06
C LEU A 105 2.01 -13.27 2.08
N GLU A 106 2.07 -14.05 0.99
CA GLU A 106 3.03 -15.15 0.83
C GLU A 106 4.49 -14.67 0.90
N TRP A 107 4.79 -13.53 0.26
CA TRP A 107 6.12 -12.93 0.28
C TRP A 107 6.57 -12.59 1.70
N TRP A 108 5.69 -11.99 2.48
CA TRP A 108 6.00 -11.66 3.87
C TRP A 108 6.04 -12.89 4.78
N GLU A 109 5.30 -13.95 4.44
CA GLU A 109 5.43 -15.25 5.11
C GLU A 109 6.84 -15.83 4.93
N GLY A 110 7.35 -15.85 3.70
CA GLY A 110 8.73 -16.28 3.44
C GLY A 110 9.78 -15.45 4.19
N ARG A 111 9.52 -14.16 4.42
CA ARG A 111 10.40 -13.34 5.28
C ARG A 111 10.33 -13.75 6.74
N LYS A 112 9.17 -14.11 7.28
CA LYS A 112 9.07 -14.64 8.66
C LYS A 112 9.86 -15.93 8.83
N GLU A 113 9.83 -16.81 7.82
CA GLU A 113 10.65 -18.04 7.85
C GLU A 113 12.15 -17.74 7.83
N ALA A 114 12.59 -16.82 6.96
CA ALA A 114 14.00 -16.44 6.85
C ALA A 114 14.49 -15.65 8.07
N ALA A 115 13.65 -14.81 8.67
CA ALA A 115 13.99 -13.97 9.82
C ALA A 115 12.83 -13.90 10.83
N PRO A 116 12.68 -14.90 11.72
CA PRO A 116 11.55 -15.01 12.65
C PRO A 116 11.42 -13.87 13.66
N THR A 117 12.48 -13.10 13.88
CA THR A 117 12.49 -11.95 14.78
C THR A 117 12.12 -10.63 14.08
N ASP A 118 11.95 -10.65 12.75
CA ASP A 118 11.59 -9.46 11.99
C ASP A 118 10.11 -9.13 12.18
N VAL A 119 9.83 -7.92 12.65
CA VAL A 119 8.47 -7.42 12.88
C VAL A 119 7.84 -6.82 11.61
N LEU A 120 8.64 -6.51 10.59
CA LEU A 120 8.16 -5.86 9.38
C LEU A 120 7.07 -6.68 8.67
N PRO A 121 7.20 -8.01 8.47
CA PRO A 121 6.15 -8.84 7.86
C PRO A 121 4.77 -8.65 8.46
N TYR A 122 4.66 -8.63 9.80
CA TYR A 122 3.39 -8.45 10.50
C TYR A 122 2.74 -7.08 10.19
N PHE A 123 3.54 -6.00 10.14
CA PHE A 123 3.02 -4.68 9.77
C PHE A 123 2.45 -4.67 8.35
N GLU A 124 3.15 -5.31 7.41
CA GLU A 124 2.75 -5.34 6.00
C GLU A 124 1.55 -6.27 5.77
N GLN A 125 1.53 -7.45 6.39
CA GLN A 125 0.42 -8.41 6.32
C GLN A 125 -0.87 -7.81 6.90
N VAL A 126 -0.83 -7.18 8.08
CA VAL A 126 -2.00 -6.46 8.64
C VAL A 126 -2.48 -5.36 7.70
N SER A 127 -1.56 -4.59 7.11
CA SER A 127 -1.92 -3.51 6.19
C SER A 127 -2.60 -4.03 4.93
N ILE A 128 -2.14 -5.18 4.39
CA ILE A 128 -2.77 -5.87 3.26
C ILE A 128 -4.17 -6.36 3.64
N LEU A 129 -4.31 -7.04 4.78
CA LEU A 129 -5.58 -7.60 5.24
C LEU A 129 -6.64 -6.50 5.46
N ILE A 130 -6.25 -5.36 6.06
CA ILE A 130 -7.13 -4.17 6.20
C ILE A 130 -7.58 -3.65 4.83
N ARG A 131 -6.68 -3.56 3.85
CA ARG A 131 -7.01 -3.08 2.49
C ARG A 131 -8.02 -4.00 1.79
N LEU A 132 -7.86 -5.31 1.96
CA LEU A 132 -8.74 -6.32 1.37
C LEU A 132 -10.04 -6.53 2.16
N GLY A 133 -10.14 -6.02 3.39
CA GLY A 133 -11.32 -6.14 4.25
C GLY A 133 -11.35 -7.41 5.12
N TYR A 134 -10.24 -8.12 5.23
CA TYR A 134 -10.06 -9.33 6.06
C TYR A 134 -9.65 -8.94 7.47
N PHE A 135 -10.58 -8.33 8.20
CA PHE A 135 -10.28 -7.71 9.49
C PHE A 135 -10.19 -8.70 10.65
N GLU A 136 -10.88 -9.83 10.60
CA GLU A 136 -10.77 -10.85 11.65
C GLU A 136 -9.33 -11.37 11.70
N GLU A 137 -8.80 -11.76 10.53
CA GLU A 137 -7.43 -12.18 10.34
C GLU A 137 -6.44 -11.04 10.66
N ALA A 138 -6.72 -9.81 10.22
CA ALA A 138 -5.88 -8.66 10.57
C ALA A 138 -5.75 -8.47 12.09
N GLY A 139 -6.81 -8.76 12.85
CA GLY A 139 -6.81 -8.75 14.31
C GLY A 139 -5.87 -9.79 14.90
N GLU A 140 -5.88 -11.02 14.38
CA GLU A 140 -4.99 -12.09 14.83
C GLU A 140 -3.50 -11.75 14.59
N PHE A 141 -3.17 -11.23 13.40
CA PHE A 141 -1.82 -10.77 13.09
C PHE A 141 -1.40 -9.57 13.98
N LEU A 142 -2.32 -8.67 14.32
CA LEU A 142 -2.07 -7.57 15.25
C LEU A 142 -1.76 -8.07 16.66
N ASP A 143 -2.48 -9.08 17.14
CA ASP A 143 -2.26 -9.65 18.46
C ASP A 143 -0.94 -10.46 18.50
N ALA A 144 -0.54 -11.08 17.40
CA ALA A 144 0.81 -11.63 17.25
C ALA A 144 1.90 -10.55 17.27
N LEU A 145 1.70 -9.45 16.54
CA LEU A 145 2.63 -8.32 16.53
C LEU A 145 2.82 -7.72 17.93
N ASP A 146 1.74 -7.54 18.70
CA ASP A 146 1.82 -6.99 20.05
C ASP A 146 2.62 -7.90 20.98
N ARG A 147 2.44 -9.23 20.90
CA ARG A 147 3.26 -10.19 21.67
C ARG A 147 4.75 -10.09 21.34
N ILE A 148 5.09 -9.87 20.07
CA ILE A 148 6.50 -9.69 19.65
C ILE A 148 7.05 -8.37 20.20
N ILE A 149 6.30 -7.28 20.11
CA ILE A 149 6.71 -5.97 20.62
C ILE A 149 6.87 -5.99 22.15
N GLU A 150 6.00 -6.68 22.88
CA GLU A 150 6.14 -6.88 24.33
C GLU A 150 7.44 -7.61 24.69
N SER A 151 7.86 -8.58 23.86
CA SER A 151 9.13 -9.30 24.03
C SER A 151 10.36 -8.46 23.66
N GLN A 152 10.20 -7.45 22.80
CA GLN A 152 11.26 -6.58 22.30
C GLN A 152 10.82 -5.10 22.34
N PRO A 153 10.68 -4.51 23.53
CA PRO A 153 10.08 -3.18 23.68
C PRO A 153 10.95 -2.12 23.01
N SER A 154 10.32 -1.36 22.11
CA SER A 154 10.93 -0.25 21.38
C SER A 154 9.89 0.82 21.17
N LYS A 155 10.15 2.03 21.67
CA LYS A 155 9.23 3.17 21.54
C LYS A 155 8.81 3.44 20.09
N THR A 156 9.71 3.23 19.14
CA THR A 156 9.43 3.42 17.71
C THR A 156 8.46 2.35 17.19
N LEU A 157 8.66 1.08 17.59
CA LEU A 157 7.80 -0.03 17.21
C LEU A 157 6.42 0.07 17.87
N GLU A 158 6.38 0.34 19.18
CA GLU A 158 5.15 0.60 19.94
C GLU A 158 4.32 1.73 19.31
N SER A 159 4.97 2.83 18.93
CA SER A 159 4.30 3.94 18.27
C SER A 159 3.75 3.56 16.89
N ARG A 160 4.50 2.75 16.11
CA ARG A 160 4.04 2.25 14.80
C ARG A 160 2.85 1.30 14.97
N ALA A 161 2.92 0.35 15.91
CA ALA A 161 1.85 -0.60 16.21
C ALA A 161 0.60 0.09 16.72
N SER A 162 0.74 1.06 17.63
CA SER A 162 -0.39 1.87 18.12
C SER A 162 -1.09 2.62 16.99
N ARG A 163 -0.34 3.22 16.04
CA ARG A 163 -0.95 3.85 14.85
C ARG A 163 -1.70 2.85 13.98
N LEU A 164 -1.10 1.68 13.75
CA LEU A 164 -1.73 0.63 12.94
C LEU A 164 -3.02 0.11 13.62
N ARG A 165 -3.01 -0.08 14.94
CA ARG A 165 -4.18 -0.48 15.74
C ARG A 165 -5.31 0.56 15.66
N VAL A 166 -4.99 1.85 15.72
CA VAL A 166 -5.99 2.92 15.52
C VAL A 166 -6.60 2.87 14.11
N ILE A 167 -5.80 2.61 13.08
CA ILE A 167 -6.30 2.46 11.70
C ILE A 167 -7.20 1.23 11.62
N TYR A 168 -6.76 0.09 12.15
CA TYR A 168 -7.52 -1.15 12.20
C TYR A 168 -8.88 -0.96 12.87
N GLU A 169 -8.92 -0.46 14.10
CA GLU A 169 -10.15 -0.27 14.86
C GLU A 169 -11.14 0.65 14.15
N GLU A 170 -10.63 1.73 13.54
CA GLU A 170 -11.45 2.65 12.79
C GLU A 170 -12.06 1.99 11.55
N GLN A 171 -11.25 1.32 10.74
CA GLN A 171 -11.72 0.65 9.51
C GLN A 171 -12.65 -0.53 9.83
N TRP A 172 -12.33 -1.34 10.85
CA TRP A 172 -13.19 -2.43 11.32
C TRP A 172 -14.55 -1.91 11.80
N SER A 173 -14.57 -0.80 12.55
CA SER A 173 -15.84 -0.19 12.98
C SER A 173 -16.68 0.33 11.79
N MET A 174 -16.05 0.72 10.69
CA MET A 174 -16.74 1.10 9.45
C MET A 174 -17.31 -0.10 8.71
N GLU A 175 -16.57 -1.21 8.70
CA GLU A 175 -17.00 -2.48 8.11
C GLU A 175 -18.21 -3.06 8.86
N GLN A 176 -18.20 -3.04 10.19
CA GLN A 176 -19.31 -3.54 11.00
C GLN A 176 -20.63 -2.78 10.76
N GLU A 177 -20.57 -1.52 10.32
CA GLU A 177 -21.77 -0.77 9.96
C GLU A 177 -22.34 -1.16 8.59
N LEU A 178 -21.47 -1.54 7.66
CA LEU A 178 -21.83 -1.98 6.31
C LEU A 178 -20.62 -2.70 5.71
N SER A 179 -20.73 -4.01 5.56
CA SER A 179 -19.71 -4.81 4.89
C SER A 179 -19.78 -4.65 3.38
N PHE A 180 -18.68 -4.94 2.70
CA PHE A 180 -18.63 -4.98 1.25
C PHE A 180 -17.80 -6.14 0.74
N GLU A 181 -18.44 -6.98 -0.08
CA GLU A 181 -17.86 -8.14 -0.75
C GLU A 181 -17.73 -7.87 -2.27
N PRO A 182 -16.56 -7.44 -2.78
CA PRO A 182 -16.38 -7.14 -4.21
C PRO A 182 -16.70 -8.31 -5.15
N GLN A 183 -16.45 -9.55 -4.69
CA GLN A 183 -16.73 -10.78 -5.42
C GLN A 183 -18.23 -11.06 -5.58
N ASN A 184 -19.07 -10.46 -4.74
CA ASN A 184 -20.51 -10.57 -4.83
C ASN A 184 -21.07 -9.42 -5.69
N SER A 185 -21.30 -9.70 -6.97
CA SER A 185 -21.89 -8.72 -7.91
C SER A 185 -23.29 -8.23 -7.52
N LYS A 186 -23.98 -8.91 -6.59
CA LYS A 186 -25.30 -8.54 -6.08
C LYS A 186 -25.26 -7.78 -4.75
N ASP A 187 -24.07 -7.49 -4.21
CA ASP A 187 -23.92 -6.68 -3.01
C ASP A 187 -24.49 -5.27 -3.23
N ASP A 188 -25.36 -4.82 -2.33
CA ASP A 188 -26.02 -3.51 -2.38
C ASP A 188 -25.03 -2.34 -2.36
N SER A 189 -23.81 -2.56 -1.87
CA SER A 189 -22.71 -1.60 -1.83
C SER A 189 -22.25 -1.19 -3.23
N TRP A 190 -22.41 -2.04 -4.24
CA TRP A 190 -22.21 -1.63 -5.62
C TRP A 190 -23.14 -0.48 -6.03
N GLY A 191 -24.38 -0.49 -5.53
CA GLY A 191 -25.33 0.62 -5.73
C GLY A 191 -24.94 1.91 -5.00
N LEU A 192 -24.16 1.84 -3.92
CA LEU A 192 -23.57 3.04 -3.28
C LEU A 192 -22.46 3.64 -4.15
N ILE A 193 -21.59 2.81 -4.71
CA ILE A 193 -20.53 3.24 -5.63
C ILE A 193 -21.15 3.86 -6.89
N ASP A 194 -22.15 3.21 -7.47
CA ASP A 194 -22.81 3.69 -8.68
C ASP A 194 -23.44 5.09 -8.49
N ARG A 195 -24.12 5.32 -7.36
CA ARG A 195 -24.70 6.65 -7.03
C ARG A 195 -23.65 7.76 -6.93
N MET A 196 -22.41 7.42 -6.58
CA MET A 196 -21.31 8.37 -6.42
C MET A 196 -20.37 8.44 -7.62
N ARG A 197 -20.59 7.64 -8.67
CA ARG A 197 -19.72 7.52 -9.86
C ARG A 197 -19.34 8.85 -10.54
N LYS A 198 -20.24 9.85 -10.49
CA LYS A 198 -20.03 11.17 -11.13
C LYS A 198 -19.35 12.21 -10.21
N LYS A 199 -19.10 11.88 -8.94
CA LYS A 199 -18.56 12.79 -7.93
C LYS A 199 -17.14 12.36 -7.55
N LYS A 200 -16.33 13.34 -7.12
CA LYS A 200 -15.04 13.08 -6.47
C LYS A 200 -15.28 12.86 -4.97
N PRO A 201 -14.42 12.08 -4.30
CA PRO A 201 -14.45 11.99 -2.84
C PRO A 201 -14.16 13.36 -2.22
N ILE A 202 -14.64 13.54 -1.00
CA ILE A 202 -14.45 14.76 -0.23
C ILE A 202 -13.06 14.73 0.37
N THR A 203 -12.21 15.70 0.05
CA THR A 203 -10.87 15.77 0.65
C THR A 203 -10.96 16.23 2.11
N GLU A 204 -10.02 15.79 2.93
CA GLU A 204 -9.97 16.19 4.35
C GLU A 204 -9.87 17.72 4.48
N THR A 205 -9.01 18.37 3.71
CA THR A 205 -8.88 19.84 3.72
C THR A 205 -10.19 20.54 3.35
N TYR A 206 -10.88 20.06 2.31
CA TYR A 206 -12.17 20.63 1.92
C TYR A 206 -13.21 20.43 3.04
N PHE A 207 -13.24 19.25 3.66
CA PHE A 207 -14.15 18.95 4.75
C PHE A 207 -13.90 19.83 5.97
N LEU A 208 -12.63 19.98 6.37
CA LEU A 208 -12.23 20.84 7.48
C LEU A 208 -12.62 22.31 7.23
N LEU A 209 -12.39 22.82 6.03
CA LEU A 209 -12.72 24.20 5.68
C LEU A 209 -14.23 24.45 5.58
N MET A 210 -15.00 23.51 5.01
CA MET A 210 -16.42 23.72 4.72
C MET A 210 -17.35 23.34 5.86
N PHE A 211 -16.95 22.41 6.72
CA PHE A 211 -17.81 21.91 7.81
C PHE A 211 -17.24 22.22 9.19
N VAL A 212 -15.96 21.95 9.45
CA VAL A 212 -15.37 22.12 10.79
C VAL A 212 -15.11 23.60 11.11
N MET A 213 -14.47 24.34 10.20
CA MET A 213 -14.08 25.73 10.43
C MET A 213 -15.28 26.65 10.71
N PRO A 214 -16.43 26.58 10.00
CA PRO A 214 -17.59 27.41 10.32
C PRO A 214 -18.16 27.13 11.71
N ILE A 215 -18.20 25.87 12.12
CA ILE A 215 -18.68 25.47 13.46
C ILE A 215 -17.75 26.04 14.54
N VAL A 216 -16.44 25.86 14.37
CA VAL A 216 -15.42 26.40 15.28
C VAL A 216 -15.49 27.93 15.35
N PHE A 217 -15.68 28.60 14.22
CA PHE A 217 -15.79 30.06 14.14
C PHE A 217 -17.02 30.59 14.90
N LEU A 218 -18.18 29.96 14.72
CA LEU A 218 -19.41 30.31 15.45
C LEU A 218 -19.25 30.11 16.96
N LEU A 219 -18.69 28.96 17.38
CA LEU A 219 -18.42 28.68 18.78
C LEU A 219 -17.38 29.64 19.38
N GLY A 220 -16.34 29.99 18.61
CA GLY A 220 -15.33 30.97 19.01
C GLY A 220 -15.93 32.36 19.20
N SER A 221 -16.84 32.77 18.32
CA SER A 221 -17.56 34.04 18.43
C SER A 221 -18.48 34.08 19.64
N ALA A 222 -19.18 32.98 19.93
CA ALA A 222 -19.97 32.85 21.15
C ALA A 222 -19.08 32.89 22.41
N ALA A 223 -17.91 32.24 22.40
CA ALA A 223 -16.96 32.27 23.51
C ALA A 223 -16.44 33.69 23.80
N MET A 224 -16.20 34.51 22.76
CA MET A 224 -15.82 35.92 22.91
C MET A 224 -16.89 36.76 23.62
N MET A 225 -18.17 36.40 23.49
CA MET A 225 -19.25 37.11 24.19
C MET A 225 -19.26 36.81 25.70
N LEU A 226 -18.70 35.67 26.12
CA LEU A 226 -18.74 35.19 27.51
C LEU A 226 -17.42 35.38 28.25
N ILE A 227 -16.29 35.39 27.54
CA ILE A 227 -14.95 35.41 28.12
C ILE A 227 -14.20 36.65 27.65
N SER A 228 -13.79 37.50 28.60
CA SER A 228 -13.13 38.78 28.30
C SER A 228 -11.66 38.63 27.87
N SER A 229 -11.01 37.51 28.23
CA SER A 229 -9.60 37.28 27.91
C SER A 229 -9.43 36.65 26.54
N THR A 230 -8.82 37.39 25.61
CA THR A 230 -8.55 36.96 24.24
C THR A 230 -7.63 35.74 24.16
N LEU A 231 -6.64 35.63 25.07
CA LEU A 231 -5.74 34.47 25.14
C LEU A 231 -6.48 33.18 25.52
N ILE A 232 -7.40 33.27 26.48
CA ILE A 232 -8.21 32.12 26.92
C ILE A 232 -9.14 31.68 25.79
N VAL A 233 -9.78 32.63 25.10
CA VAL A 233 -10.63 32.33 23.95
C VAL A 233 -9.82 31.68 22.81
N MET A 234 -8.61 32.18 22.52
CA MET A 234 -7.75 31.60 21.49
C MET A 234 -7.38 30.14 21.81
N LEU A 235 -6.97 29.84 23.04
CA LEU A 235 -6.68 28.46 23.46
C LEU A 235 -7.93 27.57 23.38
N LEU A 236 -9.10 28.10 23.77
CA LEU A 236 -10.36 27.38 23.69
C LEU A 236 -10.74 27.06 22.23
N ILE A 237 -10.57 27.99 21.30
CA ILE A 237 -10.78 27.77 19.86
C ILE A 237 -9.88 26.66 19.34
N ILE A 238 -8.59 26.63 19.72
CA ILE A 238 -7.65 25.59 19.29
C ILE A 238 -8.11 24.21 19.81
N ILE A 239 -8.48 24.12 21.09
CA ILE A 239 -8.97 22.86 21.69
C ILE A 239 -10.26 22.40 21.00
N MET A 240 -11.21 23.31 20.75
CA MET A 240 -12.45 23.00 20.03
C MET A 240 -12.17 22.55 18.60
N TYR A 241 -11.24 23.18 17.90
CA TYR A 241 -10.87 22.79 16.53
C TYR A 241 -10.40 21.33 16.49
N PHE A 242 -9.43 20.95 17.32
CA PHE A 242 -8.93 19.57 17.36
C PHE A 242 -10.00 18.59 17.85
N GLY A 243 -10.83 18.97 18.82
CA GLY A 243 -11.94 18.15 19.30
C GLY A 243 -12.98 17.87 18.21
N ILE A 244 -13.45 18.91 17.51
CA ILE A 244 -14.44 18.79 16.44
C ILE A 244 -13.84 18.05 15.24
N ALA A 245 -12.60 18.37 14.84
CA ALA A 245 -11.92 17.68 13.77
C ALA A 245 -11.87 16.17 14.04
N ARG A 246 -11.47 15.76 15.25
CA ARG A 246 -11.43 14.35 15.66
C ARG A 246 -12.80 13.67 15.63
N LEU A 247 -13.84 14.33 16.15
CA LEU A 247 -15.21 13.80 16.13
C LEU A 247 -15.80 13.70 14.72
N SER A 248 -15.42 14.63 13.84
CA SER A 248 -15.92 14.73 12.47
C SER A 248 -15.23 13.75 11.50
N ARG A 249 -14.06 13.20 11.87
CA ARG A 249 -13.30 12.23 11.05
C ARG A 249 -14.15 11.02 10.64
N ARG A 250 -14.91 10.45 11.58
CA ARG A 250 -15.80 9.31 11.30
C ARG A 250 -16.88 9.67 10.28
N LEU A 251 -17.40 10.90 10.32
CA LEU A 251 -18.38 11.37 9.34
C LEU A 251 -17.74 11.49 7.95
N LEU A 252 -16.53 12.05 7.84
CA LEU A 252 -15.80 12.12 6.58
C LEU A 252 -15.58 10.74 5.96
N LEU A 253 -15.17 9.76 6.76
CA LEU A 253 -15.00 8.38 6.31
C LEU A 253 -16.30 7.77 5.79
N LYS A 254 -17.43 8.01 6.48
CA LYS A 254 -18.75 7.56 6.00
C LYS A 254 -19.12 8.21 4.66
N LEU A 255 -18.85 9.49 4.48
CA LEU A 255 -19.12 10.19 3.23
C LEU A 255 -18.26 9.67 2.07
N ASN A 256 -17.02 9.26 2.36
CA ASN A 256 -16.10 8.68 1.39
C ASN A 256 -16.16 7.15 1.32
N ARG A 257 -17.09 6.49 2.00
CA ARG A 257 -17.25 5.02 1.97
C ARG A 257 -17.30 4.44 0.55
N PRO A 258 -18.00 5.03 -0.43
CA PRO A 258 -18.01 4.53 -1.80
C PRO A 258 -16.64 4.55 -2.49
N GLU A 259 -15.77 5.50 -2.14
CA GLU A 259 -14.39 5.53 -2.63
C GLU A 259 -13.55 4.41 -1.98
N SER A 260 -13.71 4.20 -0.67
CA SER A 260 -13.03 3.11 0.05
C SER A 260 -13.43 1.74 -0.51
N PHE A 261 -14.72 1.50 -0.74
CA PHE A 261 -15.21 0.28 -1.37
C PHE A 261 -14.67 0.11 -2.79
N LEU A 262 -14.66 1.17 -3.60
CA LEU A 262 -14.08 1.08 -4.93
C LEU A 262 -12.57 0.74 -4.89
N ASN A 263 -11.82 1.32 -3.94
CA ASN A 263 -10.42 0.96 -3.73
C ASN A 263 -10.25 -0.52 -3.37
N ARG A 264 -11.09 -1.06 -2.47
CA ARG A 264 -11.07 -2.49 -2.11
C ARG A 264 -11.37 -3.38 -3.32
N ALA A 265 -12.38 -3.04 -4.11
CA ALA A 265 -12.71 -3.81 -5.32
C ALA A 265 -11.56 -3.83 -6.32
N ILE A 266 -10.91 -2.68 -6.56
CA ILE A 266 -9.74 -2.59 -7.42
C ILE A 266 -8.56 -3.40 -6.85
N ASP A 267 -8.34 -3.34 -5.54
CA ASP A 267 -7.29 -4.12 -4.87
C ASP A 267 -7.56 -5.64 -4.98
N VAL A 268 -8.82 -6.09 -4.85
CA VAL A 268 -9.22 -7.50 -5.06
C VAL A 268 -9.05 -7.92 -6.52
N GLU A 269 -9.48 -7.09 -7.47
CA GLU A 269 -9.34 -7.36 -8.91
C GLU A 269 -7.86 -7.48 -9.31
N CYS A 270 -7.04 -6.57 -8.82
CA CYS A 270 -5.60 -6.59 -9.06
C CYS A 270 -4.95 -7.82 -8.42
N SER A 271 -5.30 -8.14 -7.17
CA SER A 271 -4.74 -9.28 -6.45
C SER A 271 -5.09 -10.62 -7.11
N SER A 272 -6.38 -10.82 -7.45
CA SER A 272 -6.88 -12.05 -8.04
C SER A 272 -6.54 -12.21 -9.53
N GLY A 273 -6.20 -11.13 -10.22
CA GLY A 273 -6.03 -11.11 -11.67
C GLY A 273 -7.34 -11.26 -12.45
N LYS A 274 -8.49 -11.07 -11.78
CA LYS A 274 -9.83 -11.28 -12.34
C LYS A 274 -10.72 -10.09 -12.09
N VAL A 275 -11.61 -9.82 -13.05
CA VAL A 275 -12.49 -8.65 -13.07
C VAL A 275 -13.67 -8.81 -12.12
N CYS A 276 -13.87 -7.82 -11.25
CA CYS A 276 -15.09 -7.66 -10.45
C CYS A 276 -15.72 -6.28 -10.59
N VAL A 277 -14.96 -5.25 -10.99
CA VAL A 277 -15.48 -3.88 -11.14
C VAL A 277 -16.32 -3.74 -12.41
N PRO A 278 -17.61 -3.35 -12.31
CA PRO A 278 -18.47 -3.14 -13.47
C PRO A 278 -18.00 -2.03 -14.43
N ASP A 279 -18.21 -2.22 -15.73
CA ASP A 279 -17.82 -1.26 -16.79
C ASP A 279 -18.39 0.15 -16.61
N GLU A 280 -19.62 0.26 -16.10
CA GLU A 280 -20.24 1.55 -15.81
C GLU A 280 -19.46 2.35 -14.76
N ILE A 281 -18.88 1.65 -13.78
CA ILE A 281 -18.06 2.24 -12.73
C ILE A 281 -16.66 2.55 -13.27
N ARG A 282 -16.07 1.70 -14.11
CA ARG A 282 -14.75 1.97 -14.73
C ARG A 282 -14.72 3.28 -15.52
N ARG A 283 -15.78 3.58 -16.26
CA ARG A 283 -15.90 4.81 -17.06
C ARG A 283 -16.25 6.06 -16.23
N SER A 284 -16.28 5.92 -14.91
CA SER A 284 -16.74 6.98 -14.01
C SER A 284 -15.64 7.93 -13.57
N LYS A 285 -16.04 9.13 -13.12
CA LYS A 285 -15.10 10.13 -12.57
C LYS A 285 -14.49 9.67 -11.25
N LEU A 286 -15.25 8.90 -10.46
CA LEU A 286 -14.78 8.33 -9.20
C LEU A 286 -13.65 7.32 -9.47
N TYR A 287 -13.83 6.41 -10.43
CA TYR A 287 -12.80 5.45 -10.81
C TYR A 287 -11.55 6.12 -11.35
N SER A 288 -11.69 7.08 -12.27
CA SER A 288 -10.53 7.83 -12.77
C SER A 288 -9.78 8.57 -11.66
N HIS A 289 -10.47 9.04 -10.61
CA HIS A 289 -9.84 9.67 -9.47
C HIS A 289 -9.03 8.67 -8.63
N VAL A 290 -9.59 7.49 -8.35
CA VAL A 290 -8.92 6.43 -7.59
C VAL A 290 -7.68 5.91 -8.33
N ILE A 291 -7.82 5.60 -9.61
CA ILE A 291 -6.72 5.06 -10.44
C ILE A 291 -5.60 6.08 -10.63
N LYS A 292 -5.91 7.38 -10.74
CA LYS A 292 -4.89 8.42 -10.91
C LYS A 292 -3.84 8.44 -9.80
N ASN A 293 -4.20 8.01 -8.59
CA ASN A 293 -3.30 7.99 -7.44
C ASN A 293 -2.47 6.69 -7.36
N ARG A 294 -2.72 5.70 -8.23
CA ARG A 294 -1.98 4.44 -8.29
C ARG A 294 -0.73 4.60 -9.16
N THR A 295 0.26 3.76 -8.92
CA THR A 295 1.54 3.75 -9.65
C THR A 295 1.33 3.37 -11.13
N PRO A 296 2.22 3.78 -12.05
CA PRO A 296 2.12 3.43 -13.47
C PRO A 296 2.04 1.91 -13.70
N SER A 297 2.94 1.12 -13.08
CA SER A 297 2.90 -0.35 -13.15
C SER A 297 1.53 -0.93 -12.75
N PHE A 298 0.89 -0.35 -11.73
CA PHE A 298 -0.41 -0.81 -11.26
C PHE A 298 -1.47 -0.55 -12.32
N GLN A 299 -1.46 0.65 -12.91
CA GLN A 299 -2.42 1.03 -13.96
C GLN A 299 -2.27 0.16 -15.21
N GLU A 300 -1.03 -0.09 -15.63
CA GLU A 300 -0.73 -0.97 -16.77
C GLU A 300 -1.19 -2.40 -16.52
N ARG A 301 -0.85 -2.98 -15.35
CA ARG A 301 -1.27 -4.34 -14.99
C ARG A 301 -2.79 -4.46 -14.88
N LEU A 302 -3.45 -3.47 -14.27
CA LEU A 302 -4.92 -3.43 -14.20
C LEU A 302 -5.55 -3.38 -15.60
N GLY A 303 -4.93 -2.65 -16.54
CA GLY A 303 -5.36 -2.62 -17.94
C GLY A 303 -5.26 -3.99 -18.63
N VAL A 304 -4.22 -4.78 -18.31
CA VAL A 304 -4.08 -6.16 -18.82
C VAL A 304 -5.17 -7.07 -18.23
N ILE A 305 -5.46 -6.94 -16.94
CA ILE A 305 -6.54 -7.70 -16.27
C ILE A 305 -7.91 -7.33 -16.86
N GLU A 306 -8.15 -6.05 -17.11
CA GLU A 306 -9.38 -5.60 -17.77
C GLU A 306 -9.55 -6.22 -19.16
N GLN A 307 -8.46 -6.31 -19.93
CA GLN A 307 -8.47 -6.92 -21.27
C GLN A 307 -8.73 -8.41 -21.26
N SER A 308 -8.31 -9.14 -20.21
CA SER A 308 -8.59 -10.58 -20.10
C SER A 308 -10.09 -10.84 -19.92
N GLY A 309 -10.78 -9.94 -19.21
CA GLY A 309 -12.23 -10.03 -18.99
C GLY A 309 -12.67 -11.24 -18.17
N GLU A 310 -11.74 -11.93 -17.50
CA GLU A 310 -12.05 -13.12 -16.70
C GLU A 310 -12.80 -12.72 -15.43
N PRO A 311 -14.04 -13.17 -15.21
CA PRO A 311 -14.83 -12.74 -14.06
C PRO A 311 -14.33 -13.37 -12.76
N LEU A 312 -14.31 -12.57 -11.69
CA LEU A 312 -14.01 -13.05 -10.35
C LEU A 312 -15.11 -14.02 -9.86
N PRO A 313 -14.76 -15.25 -9.44
CA PRO A 313 -15.75 -16.19 -8.90
C PRO A 313 -16.39 -15.65 -7.63
N MET A 314 -17.70 -15.86 -7.46
CA MET A 314 -18.42 -15.45 -6.24
C MET A 314 -17.88 -16.10 -4.97
N LYS A 315 -17.28 -17.30 -5.08
CA LYS A 315 -16.66 -18.03 -3.97
C LYS A 315 -15.17 -17.71 -3.79
N TRP A 316 -14.65 -16.69 -4.49
CA TRP A 316 -13.27 -16.29 -4.28
C TRP A 316 -13.08 -15.84 -2.83
N SER A 317 -12.04 -16.39 -2.21
CA SER A 317 -11.55 -16.02 -0.89
C SER A 317 -10.03 -15.85 -1.01
N LEU A 318 -9.49 -14.97 -0.19
CA LEU A 318 -8.07 -14.77 -0.04
C LEU A 318 -7.45 -16.00 0.63
N ASP A 319 -6.32 -16.49 0.12
CA ASP A 319 -5.48 -17.42 0.87
C ASP A 319 -4.68 -16.62 1.90
N VAL A 320 -5.03 -16.78 3.18
CA VAL A 320 -4.39 -16.06 4.29
C VAL A 320 -3.43 -17.01 4.99
N PRO A 321 -2.13 -16.67 5.10
CA PRO A 321 -1.18 -17.46 5.87
C PRO A 321 -1.60 -17.61 7.33
N GLU A 322 -1.28 -18.75 7.95
CA GLU A 322 -1.48 -18.95 9.39
C GLU A 322 -0.59 -17.99 10.21
N VAL A 323 -1.11 -17.55 11.37
CA VAL A 323 -0.49 -16.52 12.24
C VAL A 323 0.64 -17.06 13.09
#